data_AF-A0A060WVB3-F1
#
_entry.id   AF-A0A060WVB3-F1
#
_cell.length_a   1.000
_cell.length_b   1.000
_cell.length_c   1.000
_cell.angle_alpha   90.00
_cell.angle_beta   90.00
_cell.angle_gamma   90.00
#
_symmetry.space_group_name_H-M   'P 1'
#
loop_
_entity.id
_entity.type
_entity.pdbx_description
1 polymer ?
#
loop_
_entity_poly.entity_id
_entity_poly.type
_entity_poly.pdbx_seq_one_letter_code
_entity_poly.pdbx_strand_id
1 'polypeptide(L)'
;MSSQKGNASRSRGQKHQNTTAYKNDKYGASVQVKIANSKVHDGLCQRCKEVIEWKVKYNKYKSLSQPRTCVKCSQKTVKDAYHVICKTCALKLELCAKCGKKEDIVIPVNTQKQEEEEYTNQKMTGRTRRKEDFNELDDDFGDLGSDDDDFASDSGPEKAGSGMALVPNVAHVTFKD
;
A
#
# COMPACT_ATOMS: atom_id res chain seq x y z
N MET A 1 6.37 31.83 32.56
CA MET A 1 6.20 31.16 31.24
C MET A 1 6.04 32.25 30.19
N SER A 2 6.96 32.39 29.24
CA SER A 2 6.94 33.47 28.24
C SER A 2 5.82 33.23 27.21
N SER A 3 4.90 34.19 27.09
CA SER A 3 3.77 34.18 26.14
C SER A 3 4.09 34.88 24.82
N GLN A 4 5.36 35.22 24.57
CA GLN A 4 5.73 35.97 23.38
C GLN A 4 5.66 35.06 22.15
N LYS A 5 4.69 35.36 21.26
CA LYS A 5 4.58 34.80 19.92
C LYS A 5 5.85 35.21 19.15
N GLY A 6 6.85 34.34 19.15
CA GLY A 6 8.16 34.63 18.57
C GLY A 6 8.07 35.05 17.11
N ASN A 7 8.78 36.14 16.76
CA ASN A 7 9.11 36.61 15.41
C ASN A 7 8.22 36.05 14.28
N ALA A 8 7.01 36.60 14.15
CA ALA A 8 6.10 36.29 13.04
C ALA A 8 6.69 36.70 11.66
N SER A 9 7.70 37.57 11.65
CA SER A 9 8.49 37.95 10.49
C SER A 9 9.98 37.74 10.78
N ARG A 10 10.63 36.83 10.02
CA ARG A 10 12.09 36.70 10.04
C ARG A 10 12.66 37.76 9.09
N SER A 11 13.66 38.51 9.53
CA SER A 11 14.31 39.54 8.71
C SER A 11 15.05 38.98 7.50
N ARG A 12 15.52 37.73 7.59
CA ARG A 12 16.21 37.02 6.51
C ARG A 12 15.49 35.72 6.17
N GLY A 13 15.37 35.43 4.88
CA GLY A 13 14.88 34.15 4.39
C GLY A 13 15.73 32.97 4.86
N GLN A 14 15.20 31.76 4.73
CA GLN A 14 15.95 30.54 5.07
C GLN A 14 17.23 30.46 4.22
N LYS A 15 18.38 30.27 4.88
CA LYS A 15 19.73 30.26 4.29
C LYS A 15 19.91 29.19 3.23
N HIS A 16 19.28 28.03 3.42
CA HIS A 16 19.41 26.87 2.55
C HIS A 16 18.07 26.61 1.86
N GLN A 17 17.90 27.12 0.65
CA GLN A 17 16.71 26.86 -0.17
C GLN A 17 16.93 25.64 -1.07
N ASN A 18 15.86 24.90 -1.35
CA ASN A 18 15.92 23.83 -2.33
C ASN A 18 16.06 24.43 -3.73
N THR A 19 17.08 24.02 -4.48
CA THR A 19 17.29 24.45 -5.87
C THR A 19 16.35 23.76 -6.85
N THR A 20 15.91 22.55 -6.52
CA THR A 20 14.99 21.75 -7.33
C THR A 20 13.86 21.23 -6.46
N ALA A 21 12.65 21.11 -7.03
CA ALA A 21 11.53 20.51 -6.34
C ALA A 21 11.80 19.02 -6.08
N TYR A 22 11.33 18.52 -4.93
CA TYR A 22 11.38 17.09 -4.63
C TYR A 22 10.60 16.30 -5.69
N LYS A 23 11.23 15.24 -6.19
CA LYS A 23 10.64 14.26 -7.10
C LYS A 23 10.81 12.87 -6.48
N ASN A 24 9.74 12.09 -6.42
CA ASN A 24 9.74 10.77 -5.81
C ASN A 24 10.36 9.68 -6.70
N ASP A 25 10.62 9.99 -7.97
CA ASP A 25 11.17 9.10 -9.00
C ASP A 25 12.63 9.43 -9.35
N LYS A 26 13.26 10.41 -8.69
CA LYS A 26 14.59 10.94 -9.05
C LYS A 26 15.69 9.87 -9.16
N TYR A 27 15.63 8.83 -8.34
CA TYR A 27 16.62 7.75 -8.29
C TYR A 27 16.04 6.40 -8.73
N GLY A 28 14.97 6.43 -9.53
CA GLY A 28 14.18 5.26 -9.88
C GLY A 28 12.97 5.12 -8.97
N ALA A 29 11.78 5.01 -9.57
CA ALA A 29 10.55 4.79 -8.83
C ALA A 29 10.42 3.31 -8.44
N SER A 30 10.31 3.04 -7.13
CA SER A 30 9.93 1.71 -6.65
C SER A 30 8.54 1.33 -7.18
N VAL A 31 8.23 0.03 -7.22
CA VAL A 31 6.91 -0.47 -7.67
C VAL A 31 5.77 0.23 -6.91
N GLN A 32 5.95 0.43 -5.60
CA GLN A 32 4.97 1.13 -4.74
C GLN A 32 4.78 2.59 -5.13
N VAL A 33 5.87 3.31 -5.46
CA VAL A 33 5.81 4.71 -5.90
C VAL A 33 5.11 4.82 -7.25
N LYS A 34 5.39 3.89 -8.19
CA LYS A 34 4.70 3.84 -9.49
C LYS A 34 3.19 3.64 -9.32
N ILE A 35 2.80 2.68 -8.47
CA ILE A 35 1.38 2.41 -8.15
C ILE A 35 0.73 3.63 -7.48
N ALA A 36 1.45 4.32 -6.59
CA ALA A 36 0.92 5.52 -5.94
C ALA A 36 0.74 6.68 -6.93
N ASN A 37 1.69 6.88 -7.85
CA ASN A 37 1.65 7.93 -8.87
C ASN A 37 0.56 7.70 -9.93
N SER A 38 0.25 6.44 -10.27
CA SER A 38 -0.80 6.10 -11.26
C SER A 38 -2.21 6.09 -10.67
N LYS A 39 -2.35 6.21 -9.35
CA LYS A 39 -3.65 6.10 -8.68
C LYS A 39 -4.48 7.36 -8.88
N VAL A 40 -5.65 7.20 -9.51
CA VAL A 40 -6.63 8.29 -9.63
C VAL A 40 -7.39 8.44 -8.29
N HIS A 41 -7.53 9.67 -7.82
CA HIS A 41 -8.19 10.04 -6.56
C HIS A 41 -9.56 10.68 -6.83
N ASP A 42 -10.54 9.86 -7.20
CA ASP A 42 -11.91 10.29 -7.53
C ASP A 42 -12.79 10.50 -6.27
N GLY A 43 -13.86 11.30 -6.39
CA GLY A 43 -14.85 11.44 -5.32
C GLY A 43 -14.35 12.18 -4.07
N LEU A 44 -13.33 13.03 -4.22
CA LEU A 44 -12.77 13.84 -3.15
C LEU A 44 -13.01 15.34 -3.40
N CYS A 45 -13.15 16.10 -2.32
CA CYS A 45 -13.09 17.56 -2.41
C CYS A 45 -11.64 18.02 -2.69
N GLN A 46 -11.51 19.23 -3.24
CA GLN A 46 -10.22 19.81 -3.65
C GLN A 46 -9.15 19.72 -2.55
N ARG A 47 -9.51 20.13 -1.33
CA ARG A 47 -8.61 20.07 -0.17
C ARG A 47 -8.13 18.65 0.14
N CYS A 48 -9.02 17.67 0.05
CA CYS A 48 -8.67 16.28 0.34
C CYS A 48 -7.78 15.68 -0.76
N LYS A 49 -8.07 16.03 -2.02
CA LYS A 49 -7.26 15.63 -3.17
C LYS A 49 -5.81 16.12 -3.02
N GLU A 50 -5.62 17.41 -2.74
CA GLU A 50 -4.29 18.00 -2.52
C GLU A 50 -3.51 17.32 -1.38
N VAL A 51 -4.18 16.97 -0.28
CA VAL A 51 -3.54 16.28 0.85
C VAL A 51 -3.06 14.89 0.45
N ILE A 52 -3.81 14.15 -0.38
CA ILE A 52 -3.39 12.82 -0.83
C ILE A 52 -2.31 12.93 -1.90
N GLU A 53 -2.46 13.83 -2.88
CA GLU A 53 -1.44 14.09 -3.90
C GLU A 53 -0.11 14.53 -3.28
N TRP A 54 -0.14 15.34 -2.23
CA TRP A 54 1.05 15.68 -1.45
C TRP A 54 1.69 14.43 -0.83
N LYS A 55 0.90 13.50 -0.26
CA LYS A 55 1.44 12.24 0.27
C LYS A 55 2.09 11.40 -0.83
N VAL A 56 1.51 11.34 -2.03
CA VAL A 56 2.07 10.64 -3.19
C VAL A 56 3.38 11.32 -3.61
N LYS A 57 3.36 12.64 -3.81
CA LYS A 57 4.51 13.45 -4.23
C LYS A 57 5.70 13.31 -3.29
N TYR A 58 5.48 13.22 -1.99
CA TYR A 58 6.55 13.13 -0.97
C TYR A 58 6.82 11.71 -0.46
N ASN A 59 6.35 10.68 -1.17
CA ASN A 59 6.55 9.27 -0.81
C ASN A 59 6.08 8.92 0.63
N LYS A 60 4.97 9.52 1.06
CA LYS A 60 4.30 9.30 2.35
C LYS A 60 2.96 8.58 2.21
N TYR A 61 2.59 8.19 0.99
CA TYR A 61 1.37 7.46 0.69
C TYR A 61 1.50 6.00 1.15
N LYS A 62 0.50 5.51 1.89
CA LYS A 62 0.41 4.12 2.34
C LYS A 62 -0.88 3.52 1.77
N SER A 63 -0.74 2.48 0.96
CA SER A 63 -1.88 1.70 0.47
C SER A 63 -2.53 0.90 1.59
N LEU A 64 -3.78 0.48 1.38
CA LEU A 64 -4.44 -0.49 2.25
C LEU A 64 -4.04 -1.89 1.81
N SER A 65 -3.64 -2.73 2.76
CA SER A 65 -3.51 -4.17 2.54
C SER A 65 -4.87 -4.87 2.60
N GLN A 66 -5.76 -4.41 3.48
CA GLN A 66 -7.11 -4.95 3.64
C GLN A 66 -8.16 -3.83 3.52
N PRO A 67 -9.35 -4.14 3.00
CA PRO A 67 -10.43 -3.16 2.89
C PRO A 67 -10.92 -2.71 4.27
N ARG A 68 -11.21 -1.41 4.39
CA ARG A 68 -11.76 -0.81 5.61
C ARG A 68 -13.29 -0.80 5.60
N THR A 69 -13.86 -0.67 6.80
CA THR A 69 -15.31 -0.46 6.99
C THR A 69 -15.71 0.95 6.54
N CYS A 70 -16.83 1.03 5.84
CA CYS A 70 -17.43 2.28 5.42
C CYS A 70 -18.27 2.88 6.54
N VAL A 71 -18.18 4.19 6.77
CA VAL A 71 -19.00 4.88 7.79
C VAL A 71 -20.49 4.97 7.43
N LYS A 72 -20.86 4.85 6.15
CA LYS A 72 -22.25 4.99 5.70
C LYS A 72 -23.01 3.68 5.60
N CYS A 73 -22.40 2.63 5.04
CA CYS A 73 -23.04 1.32 4.93
C CYS A 73 -22.54 0.29 5.94
N SER A 74 -21.54 0.62 6.76
CA SER A 74 -20.92 -0.26 7.76
C SER A 74 -20.30 -1.56 7.22
N GLN A 75 -20.23 -1.72 5.90
CA GLN A 75 -19.62 -2.87 5.24
C GLN A 75 -18.12 -2.62 4.97
N LYS A 76 -17.31 -3.69 4.88
CA LYS A 76 -15.88 -3.65 4.53
C LYS A 76 -15.65 -3.41 3.02
N THR A 77 -16.15 -2.30 2.49
CA THR A 77 -16.17 -2.00 1.05
C THR A 77 -15.17 -0.90 0.65
N VAL A 78 -14.46 -0.30 1.60
CA VAL A 78 -13.49 0.77 1.32
C VAL A 78 -12.17 0.16 0.88
N LYS A 79 -11.91 0.16 -0.43
CA LYS A 79 -10.68 -0.38 -1.04
C LYS A 79 -9.56 0.67 -1.15
N ASP A 80 -9.90 1.94 -1.30
CA ASP A 80 -8.91 3.00 -1.50
C ASP A 80 -8.36 3.55 -0.18
N ALA A 81 -7.08 3.93 -0.19
CA ALA A 81 -6.44 4.43 1.00
C ALA A 81 -6.90 5.84 1.38
N TYR A 82 -6.93 6.11 2.68
CA TYR A 82 -7.40 7.38 3.27
C TYR A 82 -8.87 7.71 3.01
N HIS A 83 -9.64 6.78 2.45
CA HIS A 83 -11.08 6.89 2.32
C HIS A 83 -11.76 6.37 3.58
N VAL A 84 -12.88 6.99 3.94
CA VAL A 84 -13.72 6.67 5.10
C VAL A 84 -15.11 6.19 4.64
N ILE A 85 -15.50 6.59 3.42
CA ILE A 85 -16.76 6.25 2.79
C ILE A 85 -16.47 5.45 1.52
N CYS A 86 -17.31 4.45 1.27
CA CYS A 86 -17.22 3.60 0.09
C CYS A 86 -17.58 4.38 -1.20
N LYS A 87 -17.05 3.99 -2.37
CA LYS A 87 -17.36 4.69 -3.64
C LYS A 87 -18.86 4.75 -3.94
N THR A 88 -19.57 3.64 -3.74
CA THR A 88 -21.02 3.58 -3.99
C THR A 88 -21.80 4.50 -3.03
N CYS A 89 -21.32 4.63 -1.80
CA CYS A 89 -21.90 5.50 -0.78
C CYS A 89 -21.61 6.99 -1.09
N ALA A 90 -20.39 7.30 -1.55
CA ALA A 90 -19.98 8.64 -1.92
C ALA A 90 -20.76 9.14 -3.14
N LEU A 91 -21.05 8.27 -4.11
CA LEU A 91 -21.86 8.58 -5.28
C LEU A 91 -23.33 8.83 -4.93
N LYS A 92 -23.94 7.96 -4.13
CA LYS A 92 -25.36 8.09 -3.76
C LYS A 92 -25.67 9.33 -2.92
N LEU A 93 -24.70 9.76 -2.10
CA LEU A 93 -24.90 10.86 -1.14
C LEU A 93 -24.18 12.14 -1.57
N GLU A 94 -23.42 12.10 -2.66
CA GLU A 94 -22.58 13.20 -3.16
C GLU A 94 -21.69 13.79 -2.05
N LEU A 95 -20.99 12.90 -1.32
CA LEU A 95 -20.10 13.27 -0.24
C LEU A 95 -18.65 12.96 -0.60
N CYS A 96 -17.73 13.82 -0.15
CA CYS A 96 -16.30 13.53 -0.23
C CYS A 96 -15.98 12.23 0.50
N ALA A 97 -15.33 11.29 -0.19
CA ALA A 97 -15.08 9.96 0.34
C ALA A 97 -14.07 9.92 1.50
N LYS A 98 -13.30 11.00 1.71
CA LYS A 98 -12.35 11.16 2.83
C LYS A 98 -12.92 11.90 4.02
N CYS A 99 -13.48 13.10 3.84
CA CYS A 99 -13.95 13.93 4.94
C CYS A 99 -15.46 13.84 5.21
N GLY A 100 -16.24 13.23 4.31
CA GLY A 100 -17.68 13.05 4.48
C GLY A 100 -18.51 14.34 4.41
N LYS A 101 -17.93 15.44 3.95
CA LYS A 101 -18.61 16.73 3.78
C LYS A 101 -19.17 16.87 2.36
N LYS A 102 -20.26 17.65 2.24
CA LYS A 102 -20.87 18.13 0.98
C LYS A 102 -20.11 19.36 0.47
N GLU A 103 -18.82 19.20 0.18
CA GLU A 103 -18.03 20.25 -0.48
C GLU A 103 -17.83 19.81 -1.94
N ASP A 104 -17.74 20.77 -2.88
CA ASP A 104 -17.64 20.51 -4.32
C ASP A 104 -16.64 19.38 -4.64
N ILE A 105 -17.19 18.30 -5.19
CA ILE A 105 -16.42 17.12 -5.57
C ILE A 105 -15.84 17.38 -6.96
N VAL A 106 -14.51 17.41 -7.04
CA VAL A 106 -13.76 17.94 -8.20
C VAL A 106 -13.80 17.00 -9.42
N ILE A 107 -14.16 15.73 -9.23
CA ILE A 107 -14.27 14.75 -10.31
C ILE A 107 -15.49 13.85 -10.03
N PRO A 108 -16.57 13.94 -10.82
CA PRO A 108 -17.64 12.95 -10.83
C PRO A 108 -17.04 11.57 -11.16
N VAL A 109 -17.40 10.54 -10.42
CA VAL A 109 -16.96 9.17 -10.75
C VAL A 109 -17.62 8.79 -12.07
N ASN A 110 -16.89 8.92 -13.18
CA ASN A 110 -17.38 8.47 -14.48
C ASN A 110 -17.63 6.96 -14.44
N THR A 111 -18.89 6.59 -14.64
CA THR A 111 -19.41 5.23 -14.82
C THR A 111 -19.07 4.65 -16.21
N GLN A 112 -17.85 4.86 -16.71
CA GLN A 112 -17.44 4.38 -18.04
C GLN A 112 -16.09 3.66 -17.96
N LYS A 113 -16.11 2.41 -17.48
CA LYS A 113 -15.10 1.36 -17.75
C LYS A 113 -15.52 0.03 -17.10
N GLN A 114 -16.73 -0.41 -17.40
CA GLN A 114 -17.19 -1.78 -17.16
C GLN A 114 -17.44 -2.41 -18.53
N GLU A 115 -16.39 -2.73 -19.31
CA GLU A 115 -16.59 -3.48 -20.57
C GLU A 115 -15.35 -4.19 -21.16
N GLU A 116 -14.17 -4.22 -20.53
CA GLU A 116 -12.96 -4.81 -21.16
C GLU A 116 -12.30 -6.01 -20.45
N GLU A 117 -12.85 -6.56 -19.37
CA GLU A 117 -12.22 -7.69 -18.64
C GLU A 117 -12.91 -9.07 -18.79
N GLU A 118 -13.70 -9.29 -19.86
CA GLU A 118 -14.39 -10.59 -20.08
C GLU A 118 -13.82 -11.45 -21.25
N TYR A 119 -12.68 -11.07 -21.87
CA TYR A 119 -12.09 -11.85 -22.98
C TYR A 119 -10.67 -12.33 -22.69
N THR A 120 -10.45 -13.18 -21.69
CA THR A 120 -9.20 -14.00 -21.64
C THR A 120 -9.35 -15.40 -21.02
N ASN A 121 -10.54 -15.81 -20.56
CA ASN A 121 -10.72 -17.08 -19.84
C ASN A 121 -11.28 -18.24 -20.68
N GLN A 122 -10.89 -18.32 -21.96
CA GLN A 122 -11.25 -19.45 -22.85
C GLN A 122 -10.07 -19.91 -23.71
N LYS A 123 -9.02 -20.47 -23.10
CA LYS A 123 -8.22 -21.55 -23.71
C LYS A 123 -7.17 -22.03 -22.72
N MET A 124 -7.42 -23.16 -22.08
CA MET A 124 -6.43 -24.20 -21.73
C MET A 124 -7.15 -25.34 -21.02
N THR A 125 -8.03 -26.03 -21.77
CA THR A 125 -8.50 -27.37 -21.39
C THR A 125 -8.15 -28.34 -22.53
N GLY A 126 -7.04 -29.06 -22.35
CA GLY A 126 -6.84 -30.45 -22.78
C GLY A 126 -6.44 -30.75 -24.25
N ARG A 127 -5.21 -31.23 -24.45
CA ARG A 127 -4.94 -32.56 -25.06
C ARG A 127 -3.45 -32.96 -25.00
N THR A 128 -3.25 -34.22 -24.62
CA THR A 128 -1.99 -34.98 -24.54
C THR A 128 -1.50 -35.55 -25.88
N ARG A 129 -0.17 -35.83 -25.95
CA ARG A 129 0.60 -36.83 -26.76
C ARG A 129 1.45 -36.37 -27.97
N ARG A 130 2.79 -36.30 -27.74
CA ARG A 130 3.96 -36.92 -28.43
C ARG A 130 4.02 -36.94 -29.98
N LYS A 131 5.05 -36.32 -30.60
CA LYS A 131 6.33 -36.90 -31.10
C LYS A 131 7.07 -35.89 -32.05
N GLU A 132 8.40 -35.75 -31.84
CA GLU A 132 9.58 -35.47 -32.73
C GLU A 132 9.37 -34.64 -34.03
N ASP A 133 10.26 -33.75 -34.49
CA ASP A 133 11.71 -33.90 -34.74
C ASP A 133 12.32 -32.55 -35.22
N PHE A 134 13.66 -32.47 -35.17
CA PHE A 134 14.60 -31.69 -36.00
C PHE A 134 15.11 -30.26 -35.62
N ASN A 135 16.32 -30.27 -35.03
CA ASN A 135 17.56 -29.49 -35.32
C ASN A 135 17.61 -27.96 -35.11
N GLU A 136 18.73 -27.30 -34.76
CA GLU A 136 20.13 -27.62 -34.41
C GLU A 136 20.75 -26.23 -34.15
N LEU A 137 21.23 -25.95 -32.94
CA LEU A 137 22.31 -24.98 -32.77
C LEU A 137 23.02 -25.21 -31.43
N ASP A 138 24.25 -25.65 -31.60
CA ASP A 138 25.27 -25.94 -30.62
C ASP A 138 25.81 -24.64 -30.02
N ASP A 139 25.83 -24.53 -28.69
CA ASP A 139 26.74 -23.63 -28.00
C ASP A 139 27.20 -24.30 -26.69
N ASP A 140 28.32 -24.99 -26.88
CA ASP A 140 29.30 -25.44 -25.91
C ASP A 140 29.62 -24.37 -24.85
N PHE A 141 29.44 -24.68 -23.57
CA PHE A 141 30.17 -24.01 -22.49
C PHE A 141 30.53 -25.04 -21.42
N GLY A 142 31.76 -25.53 -21.52
CA GLY A 142 32.44 -26.36 -20.53
C GLY A 142 32.37 -25.76 -19.12
N ASP A 143 32.14 -26.60 -18.12
CA ASP A 143 33.20 -27.25 -17.35
C ASP A 143 34.06 -26.23 -16.58
N LEU A 144 33.70 -26.02 -15.31
CA LEU A 144 34.66 -25.97 -14.21
C LEU A 144 33.96 -26.58 -12.99
N GLY A 145 34.38 -27.79 -12.63
CA GLY A 145 33.99 -28.47 -11.41
C GLY A 145 34.76 -28.00 -10.16
N SER A 146 34.54 -28.77 -9.09
CA SER A 146 35.25 -28.79 -7.80
C SER A 146 34.85 -27.68 -6.81
N ASP A 147 34.57 -27.91 -5.53
CA ASP A 147 34.75 -29.06 -4.64
C ASP A 147 33.70 -29.02 -3.51
N ASP A 148 33.28 -30.21 -3.11
CA ASP A 148 33.10 -30.73 -1.76
C ASP A 148 33.03 -29.77 -0.55
N ASP A 149 31.92 -29.81 0.19
CA ASP A 149 31.92 -29.66 1.65
C ASP A 149 30.76 -30.47 2.25
N ASP A 150 31.06 -31.71 2.60
CA ASP A 150 30.33 -32.53 3.56
C ASP A 150 30.47 -31.94 4.97
N PHE A 151 29.37 -31.50 5.59
CA PHE A 151 29.32 -31.38 7.04
C PHE A 151 28.02 -31.94 7.64
N ALA A 152 28.18 -33.17 8.12
CA ALA A 152 27.41 -33.98 9.05
C ALA A 152 26.21 -33.33 9.77
N SER A 153 25.05 -33.95 9.59
CA SER A 153 23.96 -33.95 10.56
C SER A 153 24.33 -34.84 11.76
N ASP A 154 24.32 -34.27 12.97
CA ASP A 154 24.30 -35.02 14.23
C ASP A 154 22.96 -34.81 14.94
N SER A 155 22.45 -35.90 15.53
CA SER A 155 21.10 -36.02 16.06
C SER A 155 21.11 -36.23 17.59
N GLY A 156 20.53 -35.27 18.34
CA GLY A 156 19.84 -35.44 19.65
C GLY A 156 20.70 -35.66 20.91
N PRO A 157 20.10 -35.87 22.12
CA PRO A 157 18.74 -35.53 22.59
C PRO A 157 18.73 -34.77 23.95
N GLU A 158 17.52 -34.55 24.49
CA GLU A 158 17.10 -34.44 25.92
C GLU A 158 17.58 -33.31 26.86
N LYS A 159 16.62 -32.57 27.46
CA LYS A 159 16.17 -32.74 28.86
C LYS A 159 14.91 -31.94 29.20
N ALA A 160 14.04 -32.59 29.96
CA ALA A 160 12.79 -32.09 30.52
C ALA A 160 12.99 -31.01 31.61
N GLY A 161 11.97 -30.17 31.80
CA GLY A 161 11.89 -29.23 32.92
C GLY A 161 10.50 -28.62 33.05
N SER A 162 9.67 -29.22 33.90
CA SER A 162 8.36 -28.76 34.35
C SER A 162 8.37 -27.36 34.97
N GLY A 163 7.31 -26.58 34.77
CA GLY A 163 7.07 -25.38 35.58
C GLY A 163 5.85 -24.57 35.13
N MET A 164 4.67 -24.93 35.64
CA MET A 164 3.51 -24.04 35.68
C MET A 164 3.81 -22.86 36.62
N ALA A 165 3.62 -21.63 36.16
CA ALA A 165 3.47 -20.48 37.07
C ALA A 165 2.57 -19.40 36.46
N LEU A 166 1.70 -18.92 37.34
CA LEU A 166 0.49 -18.16 37.08
C LEU A 166 0.74 -16.74 36.58
N VAL A 167 -0.21 -16.27 35.79
CA VAL A 167 -0.53 -14.86 35.56
C VAL A 167 -0.76 -14.10 36.86
N PRO A 168 -0.09 -12.95 37.10
CA PRO A 168 -0.56 -11.98 38.07
C PRO A 168 -1.53 -10.99 37.42
N ASN A 169 -2.74 -10.99 37.96
CA ASN A 169 -3.86 -10.10 37.69
C ASN A 169 -3.83 -8.94 38.68
N VAL A 170 -3.68 -7.69 38.22
CA VAL A 170 -3.81 -6.44 38.99
C VAL A 170 -4.08 -5.32 37.96
N ALA A 171 -4.98 -4.36 38.10
CA ALA A 171 -6.15 -4.18 38.95
C ALA A 171 -7.04 -3.14 38.23
N HIS A 172 -8.34 -3.33 38.36
CA HIS A 172 -9.37 -2.44 37.86
C HIS A 172 -9.38 -1.16 38.72
N VAL A 173 -9.04 0.00 38.15
CA VAL A 173 -9.19 1.28 38.85
C VAL A 173 -10.52 1.89 38.44
N THR A 174 -11.51 1.78 39.32
CA THR A 174 -12.76 2.54 39.24
C THR A 174 -12.56 3.88 39.94
N PHE A 175 -12.68 4.98 39.21
CA PHE A 175 -12.97 6.29 39.79
C PHE A 175 -14.49 6.49 39.76
N LYS A 176 -15.04 6.88 40.89
CA LYS A 176 -16.47 7.16 41.08
C LYS A 176 -16.60 8.53 41.75
N ASP A 177 -17.53 9.30 41.18
CA ASP A 177 -18.07 10.63 41.51
C ASP A 177 -17.12 11.84 41.46
#